data_AF-A0A2S9G3Z1-F1
#
_entry.id   AF-A0A2S9G3Z1-F1
#
_cell.length_a   1.000
_cell.length_b   1.000
_cell.length_c   1.000
_cell.angle_alpha   90.00
_cell.angle_beta   90.00
_cell.angle_gamma   90.00
#
_symmetry.space_group_name_H-M   'P 1'
#
loop_
_entity.id
_entity.type
_entity.pdbx_description
1 polymer ?
#
loop_
_entity_poly.entity_id
_entity_poly.type
_entity_poly.pdbx_seq_one_letter_code
_entity_poly.pdbx_strand_id
1 'polypeptide(L)'
;LGTRPSYELMRDCDTLLIVGSNFPYTQFLPEFGQARAVQIDRDGTSIGMRYPTEVNIVADAKATLAALQPLLRPKADTSWRDTV
;
A
#
# COMPACT_ATOMS: atom_id res chain seq x y z
N LEU A 1 -2.99 2.37 12.60
CA LEU A 1 -1.85 3.15 13.13
C LEU A 1 -2.11 3.44 14.60
N GLY A 2 -1.11 3.18 15.44
CA GLY A 2 -1.21 3.45 16.88
C GLY A 2 0.15 3.47 17.59
N THR A 3 1.21 3.15 16.86
CA THR A 3 2.60 3.19 17.33
C THR A 3 3.40 4.10 16.40
N ARG A 4 4.45 4.71 16.95
CA ARG A 4 5.35 5.61 16.24
C ARG A 4 5.92 5.01 14.94
N PRO A 5 6.38 3.74 14.88
CA PRO A 5 6.93 3.17 13.65
C PRO A 5 5.90 3.07 12.52
N SER A 6 4.63 2.76 12.82
CA SER A 6 3.59 2.72 11.78
C SER A 6 3.34 4.09 11.17
N TYR A 7 3.47 5.15 11.98
CA TYR A 7 3.29 6.53 11.53
C TYR A 7 4.46 7.00 10.67
N GLU A 8 5.69 6.73 11.10
CA GLU A 8 6.90 7.04 10.34
C GLU A 8 6.90 6.29 8.99
N LEU A 9 6.50 5.02 8.97
CA LEU A 9 6.35 4.25 7.73
C LEU A 9 5.34 4.86 6.74
N MET A 10 4.19 5.35 7.22
CA MET A 10 3.20 5.98 6.32
C MET A 10 3.61 7.38 5.90
N ARG A 11 4.27 8.13 6.79
CA ARG A 11 4.75 9.48 6.49
C ARG A 11 5.90 9.46 5.48
N ASP A 12 6.80 8.48 5.57
CA ASP A 12 8.07 8.52 4.83
C ASP A 12 8.11 7.54 3.63
N CYS A 13 7.01 6.82 3.34
CA CYS A 13 6.99 5.91 2.18
C CYS A 13 6.83 6.63 0.85
N ASP A 14 7.42 6.05 -0.20
CA ASP A 14 7.31 6.48 -1.59
C ASP A 14 6.27 5.66 -2.39
N THR A 15 5.93 4.47 -1.89
CA THR A 15 4.99 3.54 -2.51
C THR A 15 4.13 2.87 -1.45
N LEU A 16 2.81 2.84 -1.67
CA LEU A 16 1.82 2.22 -0.79
C LEU A 16 1.08 1.08 -1.52
N LEU A 17 1.18 -0.13 -0.98
CA LEU A 17 0.37 -1.26 -1.42
C LEU A 17 -0.78 -1.50 -0.43
N ILE A 18 -2.00 -1.29 -0.89
CA ILE A 18 -3.22 -1.48 -0.10
C ILE A 18 -3.81 -2.84 -0.46
N VAL A 19 -3.93 -3.74 0.52
CA VAL A 19 -4.44 -5.12 0.31
C VAL A 19 -5.67 -5.34 1.18
N GLY A 20 -6.85 -5.46 0.54
CA GLY A 20 -8.12 -5.79 1.20
C GLY A 20 -8.45 -4.91 2.40
N SER A 21 -8.15 -3.60 2.31
CA SER A 21 -8.23 -2.68 3.43
C SER A 21 -9.19 -1.54 3.14
N ASN A 22 -10.11 -1.29 4.07
CA ASN A 22 -10.99 -0.13 4.09
C ASN A 22 -10.62 0.80 5.26
N PHE A 23 -9.32 1.08 5.43
CA PHE A 23 -8.81 1.88 6.54
C PHE A 23 -9.44 3.29 6.53
N PRO A 24 -10.21 3.68 7.57
CA PRO A 24 -11.05 4.88 7.49
C PRO A 24 -10.32 6.17 7.84
N TYR A 25 -9.13 6.09 8.45
CA TYR A 25 -8.40 7.24 8.97
C TYR A 25 -7.38 7.75 7.96
N THR A 26 -7.87 8.46 6.94
CA THR A 26 -7.05 8.96 5.84
C THR A 26 -5.98 9.96 6.29
N GLN A 27 -6.13 10.62 7.44
CA GLN A 27 -5.10 11.51 8.00
C GLN A 27 -3.79 10.81 8.39
N PHE A 28 -3.79 9.47 8.43
CA PHE A 28 -2.60 8.68 8.71
C PHE A 28 -2.05 7.97 7.46
N LEU A 29 -2.63 8.24 6.30
CA LEU A 29 -2.07 7.82 5.01
C LEU A 29 -1.02 8.85 4.55
N PRO A 30 -0.16 8.48 3.59
CA PRO A 30 0.76 9.42 2.97
C PRO A 30 0.01 10.65 2.44
N GLU A 31 0.68 11.78 2.28
CA GLU A 31 0.05 12.94 1.64
C GLU A 31 -0.29 12.62 0.17
N PHE A 32 -1.27 13.31 -0.41
CA PHE A 32 -1.61 13.10 -1.82
C PHE A 32 -0.46 13.52 -2.73
N GLY A 33 -0.07 12.62 -3.64
CA GLY A 33 1.07 12.82 -4.55
C GLY A 33 2.44 12.50 -3.92
N GLN A 34 2.51 12.21 -2.62
CA GLN A 34 3.74 11.78 -1.95
C GLN A 34 4.11 10.34 -2.33
N ALA A 35 3.13 9.43 -2.23
CA ALA A 35 3.33 8.01 -2.46
C ALA A 35 2.54 7.51 -3.66
N ARG A 36 3.17 6.68 -4.47
CA ARG A 36 2.50 5.94 -5.54
C ARG A 36 1.70 4.80 -4.94
N ALA A 37 0.43 4.64 -5.30
CA ALA A 37 -0.42 3.65 -4.66
C ALA A 37 -0.99 2.60 -5.62
N VAL A 38 -1.01 1.36 -5.12
CA VAL A 38 -1.67 0.21 -5.75
C VAL A 38 -2.66 -0.36 -4.76
N GLN A 39 -3.87 -0.68 -5.21
CA GLN A 39 -4.89 -1.31 -4.37
C GLN A 39 -5.37 -2.63 -4.95
N ILE A 40 -5.42 -3.65 -4.09
CA ILE A 40 -6.03 -4.95 -4.37
C ILE A 40 -7.24 -5.08 -3.46
N ASP A 41 -8.42 -5.24 -4.03
CA ASP A 41 -9.64 -5.49 -3.27
C ASP A 41 -10.57 -6.44 -4.02
N ARG A 42 -11.34 -7.26 -3.30
CA ARG A 42 -12.33 -8.13 -3.93
C ARG A 42 -13.60 -7.35 -4.29
N ASP A 43 -13.90 -6.30 -3.53
CA ASP A 43 -15.03 -5.42 -3.76
C ASP A 43 -14.59 -4.19 -4.55
N GLY A 44 -15.04 -4.11 -5.81
CA GLY A 44 -14.75 -2.98 -6.70
C GLY A 44 -15.24 -1.63 -6.18
N THR A 45 -16.22 -1.61 -5.26
CA THR A 45 -16.73 -0.36 -4.68
C THR A 45 -15.75 0.27 -3.67
N SER A 46 -14.82 -0.53 -3.13
CA SER A 46 -13.80 -0.08 -2.17
C SER A 46 -12.58 0.57 -2.82
N ILE A 47 -12.42 0.38 -4.14
CA ILE A 47 -11.27 0.86 -4.90
C ILE A 47 -11.23 2.38 -4.92
N GLY A 48 -10.09 2.96 -4.53
CA GLY A 48 -9.86 4.41 -4.58
C GLY A 48 -10.70 5.22 -3.59
N MET A 49 -11.51 4.58 -2.73
CA MET A 49 -12.40 5.27 -1.79
C MET A 49 -11.62 6.05 -0.71
N ARG A 50 -10.45 5.54 -0.29
CA ARG A 50 -9.67 6.08 0.84
C ARG A 50 -8.41 6.82 0.43
N TYR A 51 -7.84 6.49 -0.73
CA TYR A 51 -6.58 7.05 -1.21
C TYR A 51 -6.53 6.97 -2.75
N PRO A 52 -6.02 7.99 -3.45
CA PRO A 52 -5.85 7.94 -4.90
C PRO A 52 -4.85 6.84 -5.28
N THR A 53 -5.28 5.93 -6.16
CA THR A 53 -4.50 4.76 -6.57
C THR A 53 -4.28 4.76 -8.07
N GLU A 54 -3.06 4.42 -8.49
CA GLU A 54 -2.66 4.36 -9.90
C GLU A 54 -3.03 3.03 -10.55
N VAL A 55 -2.98 1.94 -9.77
CA VAL A 55 -3.31 0.60 -10.23
C VAL A 55 -4.32 -0.03 -9.30
N ASN A 56 -5.44 -0.47 -9.88
CA ASN A 56 -6.57 -1.03 -9.18
C ASN A 56 -6.82 -2.46 -9.64
N ILE A 57 -6.73 -3.41 -8.72
CA ILE A 57 -6.88 -4.83 -8.99
C ILE A 57 -8.12 -5.34 -8.24
N VAL A 58 -9.20 -5.57 -8.97
CA VAL A 58 -10.44 -6.13 -8.41
C VAL A 58 -10.36 -7.66 -8.43
N ALA A 59 -9.83 -8.24 -7.37
CA ALA A 59 -9.60 -9.68 -7.28
C ALA A 59 -9.41 -10.14 -5.83
N ASP A 60 -9.38 -11.46 -5.64
CA ASP A 60 -8.93 -12.05 -4.39
C ASP A 60 -7.46 -11.69 -4.12
N ALA A 61 -7.19 -11.18 -2.92
CA ALA A 61 -5.86 -10.72 -2.52
C ALA A 61 -4.82 -11.85 -2.53
N LYS A 62 -5.18 -13.05 -2.04
CA LYS A 62 -4.27 -14.20 -1.97
C LYS A 62 -3.88 -14.67 -3.37
N ALA A 63 -4.86 -14.81 -4.26
CA ALA A 63 -4.62 -15.19 -5.65
C ALA A 63 -3.74 -14.15 -6.38
N THR A 64 -4.02 -12.86 -6.16
CA THR A 64 -3.25 -11.77 -6.76
C THR A 64 -1.79 -11.77 -6.29
N LEU A 65 -1.57 -11.88 -4.98
CA LEU A 65 -0.20 -11.90 -4.43
C LEU A 65 0.58 -13.15 -4.87
N ALA A 66 -0.08 -14.31 -4.97
CA ALA A 66 0.54 -15.53 -5.47
C ALA A 66 0.97 -15.40 -6.95
N ALA A 67 0.15 -14.74 -7.78
CA ALA A 67 0.48 -14.46 -9.17
C ALA A 67 1.58 -13.38 -9.31
N LEU A 68 1.63 -12.41 -8.40
CA LEU A 68 2.62 -11.34 -8.40
C LEU A 68 3.99 -11.81 -7.93
N GLN A 69 4.05 -12.66 -6.90
CA GLN A 69 5.28 -13.13 -6.28
C GLN A 69 6.38 -13.59 -7.26
N PRO A 70 6.12 -14.43 -8.29
CA PRO A 70 7.16 -14.86 -9.22
C PRO A 70 7.67 -13.76 -10.15
N LEU A 71 6.96 -12.62 -10.26
CA LEU A 71 7.37 -11.48 -11.09
C LEU A 71 8.22 -10.48 -10.31
N LEU A 72 8.26 -10.57 -8.99
CA LEU A 72 9.01 -9.66 -8.14
C LEU A 72 10.50 -10.01 -8.14
N ARG A 73 11.33 -8.98 -8.28
CA ARG A 73 12.77 -9.09 -8.08
C ARG A 73 13.10 -8.64 -6.64
N PRO A 74 13.91 -9.39 -5.89
CA PRO A 74 14.38 -8.95 -4.58
C PRO A 74 15.06 -7.58 -4.67
N LYS A 75 14.63 -6.63 -3.82
CA LYS A 75 15.27 -5.31 -3.72
C LYS A 75 16.54 -5.45 -2.88
N ALA A 76 17.70 -5.21 -3.49
CA ALA A 76 18.99 -5.28 -2.80
C ALA A 76 19.20 -4.11 -1.83
N ASP A 77 18.66 -2.94 -2.17
CA ASP A 77 18.66 -1.78 -1.28
C ASP A 77 17.55 -1.91 -0.24
N THR A 78 17.96 -1.98 1.01
CA THR A 78 17.09 -2.05 2.19
C THR A 78 17.34 -0.92 3.17
N SER A 79 18.18 0.06 2.81
CA SER A 79 18.66 1.13 3.69
C SER A 79 17.54 1.94 4.33
N TRP A 80 16.43 2.14 3.62
CA TRP A 80 15.24 2.81 4.17
C TRP A 80 14.70 2.15 5.44
N ARG A 81 14.75 0.82 5.54
CA ARG A 81 14.25 0.08 6.71
C ARG A 81 15.04 0.35 7.98
N ASP A 82 16.27 0.83 7.85
CA ASP A 82 17.13 1.19 8.98
C ASP A 82 16.87 2.63 9.47
N THR A 83 16.09 3.41 8.71
CA THR A 83 15.80 4.84 8.99
C THR A 83 14.43 5.11 9.60
N VAL A 84 13.55 4.10 9.62
CA VAL A 84 12.13 4.18 10.05
C VAL A 84 11.79 3.17 11.15
#